data_AF-A0A520IH54-F1
#
_entry.id   AF-A0A520IH54-F1
#
_cell.length_a   1.000
_cell.length_b   1.000
_cell.length_c   1.000
_cell.angle_alpha   90.00
_cell.angle_beta   90.00
_cell.angle_gamma   90.00
#
_symmetry.space_group_name_H-M   'P 1'
#
loop_
_entity.id
_entity.type
_entity.pdbx_description
1 polymer ?
#
loop_
_entity_poly.entity_id
_entity_poly.type
_entity_poly.pdbx_seq_one_letter_code
_entity_poly.pdbx_strand_id
1 'polypeptide(L)'
;MILSDDELARYARHIVLKEFGGTGQARLKAATVVIVGAGGIGSPAIQYLGAAGIGRLILIDDDRVEPSNLQRQTIFTAADTGIAKVEAAAAAVRRINPHVAVETHRVRVDATNVAGLLADADVVLDGCDNFATRFCVADAAHVAKIPLVSAAVGQFEGQL
;
A
#
# COMPACT_ATOMS: atom_id res chain seq x y z
N MET A 1 2.78 1.88 20.57
CA MET A 1 1.37 2.32 20.66
C MET A 1 0.56 1.17 21.27
N ILE A 2 -0.39 1.44 22.17
CA ILE A 2 -1.22 0.38 22.79
C ILE A 2 -2.38 0.04 21.84
N LEU A 3 -2.75 -1.25 21.75
CA LEU A 3 -3.92 -1.73 20.99
C LEU A 3 -5.17 -1.54 21.83
N SER A 4 -6.26 -1.03 21.24
CA SER A 4 -7.57 -1.01 21.89
C SER A 4 -8.16 -2.42 22.01
N ASP A 5 -9.22 -2.59 22.81
CA ASP A 5 -9.92 -3.86 22.93
C ASP A 5 -10.48 -4.35 21.57
N ASP A 6 -11.01 -3.44 20.76
CA ASP A 6 -11.48 -3.73 19.40
C ASP A 6 -10.34 -4.22 18.49
N GLU A 7 -9.16 -3.59 18.58
CA GLU A 7 -7.97 -4.00 17.82
C GLU A 7 -7.42 -5.34 18.31
N LEU A 8 -7.42 -5.60 19.63
CA LEU A 8 -7.04 -6.88 20.20
C LEU A 8 -7.94 -8.01 19.68
N ALA A 9 -9.26 -7.78 19.66
CA ALA A 9 -10.22 -8.74 19.12
C ALA A 9 -10.02 -8.97 17.61
N ARG A 10 -9.85 -7.90 16.84
CA ARG A 10 -9.66 -7.96 15.38
C ARG A 10 -8.36 -8.69 14.99
N TYR A 11 -7.25 -8.38 15.67
CA TYR A 11 -5.93 -8.92 15.34
C TYR A 11 -5.54 -10.16 16.16
N ALA A 12 -6.48 -10.75 16.91
CA ALA A 12 -6.23 -11.90 17.78
C ALA A 12 -5.47 -13.04 17.07
N ARG A 13 -5.80 -13.31 15.79
CA ARG A 13 -5.15 -14.36 15.00
C ARG A 13 -3.69 -14.07 14.65
N HIS A 14 -3.28 -12.81 14.58
CA HIS A 14 -1.86 -12.44 14.45
C HIS A 14 -1.16 -12.48 15.81
N ILE A 15 -1.81 -11.98 16.86
CA ILE A 15 -1.25 -11.87 18.20
C ILE A 15 -0.87 -13.23 18.79
N VAL A 16 -1.64 -14.29 18.49
CA VAL A 16 -1.35 -15.65 18.98
C VAL A 16 -0.16 -16.32 18.27
N LEU A 17 0.35 -15.75 17.16
CA LEU A 17 1.51 -16.31 16.46
C LEU A 17 2.78 -16.07 17.28
N LYS A 18 3.45 -17.16 17.66
CA LYS A 18 4.59 -17.17 18.59
C LYS A 18 5.71 -16.16 18.24
N GLU A 19 6.06 -16.04 16.97
CA GLU A 19 7.15 -15.18 16.49
C GLU A 19 6.72 -13.75 16.20
N PHE A 20 5.41 -13.48 16.23
CA PHE A 20 4.83 -12.18 15.93
C PHE A 20 4.34 -11.48 17.20
N GLY A 21 3.39 -12.09 17.91
CA GLY A 21 2.90 -11.61 19.20
C GLY A 21 2.20 -10.24 19.13
N GLY A 22 1.79 -9.75 20.31
CA GLY A 22 1.28 -8.39 20.46
C GLY A 22 2.31 -7.32 20.09
N THR A 23 3.60 -7.60 20.29
CA THR A 23 4.70 -6.71 19.92
C THR A 23 4.77 -6.51 18.41
N GLY A 24 4.66 -7.57 17.61
CA GLY A 24 4.62 -7.49 16.15
C GLY A 24 3.42 -6.68 15.66
N GLN A 25 2.23 -6.92 16.24
CA GLN A 25 1.04 -6.17 15.87
C GLN A 25 1.16 -4.67 16.23
N ALA A 26 1.73 -4.36 17.40
CA ALA A 26 1.99 -2.98 17.80
C ALA A 26 3.03 -2.28 16.89
N ARG A 27 3.98 -3.04 16.31
CA ARG A 27 4.91 -2.52 15.29
C ARG A 27 4.19 -2.23 13.97
N LEU A 28 3.29 -3.10 13.50
CA LEU A 28 2.47 -2.80 12.32
C LEU A 28 1.64 -1.54 12.52
N LYS A 29 0.97 -1.41 13.68
CA LYS A 29 0.18 -0.22 14.02
C LYS A 29 1.00 1.08 14.06
N ALA A 30 2.29 1.00 14.36
CA ALA A 30 3.18 2.15 14.36
C ALA A 30 3.79 2.46 12.99
N ALA A 31 3.73 1.52 12.03
CA ALA A 31 4.41 1.63 10.76
C ALA A 31 3.64 2.48 9.73
N THR A 32 4.41 3.17 8.89
CA THR A 32 3.96 3.85 7.68
C THR A 32 4.49 3.12 6.45
N VAL A 33 3.60 2.67 5.58
CA VAL A 33 3.96 2.04 4.30
C VAL A 33 3.51 2.92 3.15
N VAL A 34 4.45 3.30 2.28
CA VAL A 34 4.14 3.97 1.02
C VAL A 34 3.97 2.92 -0.07
N ILE A 35 2.88 3.02 -0.84
CA ILE A 35 2.58 2.14 -1.96
C ILE A 35 2.51 2.99 -3.23
N VAL A 36 3.45 2.75 -4.14
CA VAL A 36 3.49 3.38 -5.47
C VAL A 36 2.81 2.48 -6.47
N GLY A 37 1.67 2.94 -6.98
CA GLY A 37 0.78 2.21 -7.87
C GLY A 37 -0.30 1.43 -7.12
N ALA A 38 -1.56 1.77 -7.36
CA ALA A 38 -2.76 1.07 -6.86
C ALA A 38 -3.32 0.09 -7.92
N GLY A 39 -2.47 -0.35 -8.85
CA GLY A 39 -2.80 -1.26 -9.94
C GLY A 39 -2.89 -2.73 -9.52
N GLY A 40 -2.56 -3.65 -10.44
CA GLY A 40 -2.70 -5.10 -10.21
C GLY A 40 -1.79 -5.67 -9.11
N ILE A 41 -0.62 -5.05 -8.89
CA ILE A 41 0.30 -5.40 -7.80
C ILE A 41 -0.11 -4.69 -6.51
N GLY A 42 -0.38 -3.38 -6.60
CA GLY A 42 -0.77 -2.57 -5.45
C GLY A 42 -2.08 -3.02 -4.81
N SER A 43 -3.07 -3.43 -5.61
CA SER A 43 -4.39 -3.85 -5.12
C SER A 43 -4.33 -4.93 -4.03
N PRO A 44 -3.73 -6.12 -4.25
CA PRO A 44 -3.61 -7.12 -3.19
C PRO A 44 -2.73 -6.66 -2.03
N ALA A 45 -1.67 -5.88 -2.29
CA ALA A 45 -0.82 -5.35 -1.22
C ALA A 45 -1.60 -4.42 -0.28
N ILE A 46 -2.33 -3.45 -0.83
CA ILE A 46 -3.22 -2.54 -0.11
C ILE A 46 -4.25 -3.33 0.71
N GLN A 47 -4.87 -4.34 0.10
CA GLN A 47 -5.87 -5.18 0.78
C GLN A 47 -5.29 -5.86 2.02
N TYR A 48 -4.16 -6.55 1.88
CA TYR A 48 -3.60 -7.34 2.99
C TYR A 48 -2.91 -6.47 4.04
N LEU A 49 -2.22 -5.39 3.64
CA LEU A 49 -1.62 -4.45 4.61
C LEU A 49 -2.69 -3.70 5.40
N GLY A 50 -3.78 -3.29 4.74
CA GLY A 50 -4.95 -2.71 5.40
C GLY A 50 -5.60 -3.69 6.37
N ALA A 51 -5.84 -4.94 5.94
CA ALA A 51 -6.39 -5.98 6.80
C ALA A 51 -5.48 -6.31 8.00
N ALA A 52 -4.16 -6.30 7.80
CA ALA A 52 -3.17 -6.61 8.83
C ALA A 52 -3.02 -5.51 9.88
N GLY A 53 -3.54 -4.31 9.63
CA GLY A 53 -3.53 -3.21 10.60
C GLY A 53 -2.22 -2.42 10.60
N ILE A 54 -1.65 -2.16 9.43
CA ILE A 54 -0.62 -1.12 9.27
C ILE A 54 -1.17 0.22 9.79
N GLY A 55 -0.36 0.98 10.51
CA GLY A 55 -0.75 2.26 11.09
C GLY A 55 -1.21 3.27 10.05
N ARG A 56 -0.35 3.50 9.04
CA ARG A 56 -0.60 4.45 7.95
C ARG A 56 -0.22 3.84 6.60
N LEU A 57 -1.15 3.92 5.66
CA LEU A 57 -0.91 3.64 4.25
C LEU A 57 -0.91 4.95 3.47
N ILE A 58 0.16 5.21 2.73
CA ILE A 58 0.25 6.34 1.80
C ILE A 58 0.15 5.74 0.39
N LEU A 59 -0.93 6.06 -0.33
CA LEU A 59 -1.23 5.51 -1.64
C LEU A 59 -0.94 6.54 -2.73
N ILE A 60 -0.13 6.17 -3.72
CA ILE A 60 0.29 7.08 -4.81
C ILE A 60 -0.07 6.46 -6.15
N ASP A 61 -0.96 7.11 -6.89
CA ASP A 61 -1.37 6.70 -8.25
C ASP A 61 -2.10 7.87 -8.94
N ASP A 62 -1.78 8.17 -10.20
CA ASP A 62 -2.39 9.26 -10.98
C ASP A 62 -3.68 8.84 -11.73
N ASP A 63 -3.91 7.54 -11.88
CA ASP A 63 -4.96 7.00 -12.73
C ASP A 63 -6.36 7.01 -12.06
N ARG A 64 -7.33 6.66 -12.89
CA ARG A 64 -8.71 6.32 -12.50
C ARG A 64 -8.97 4.84 -12.68
N VAL A 65 -9.98 4.32 -11.99
CA VAL A 65 -10.44 2.94 -12.15
C VAL A 65 -11.10 2.79 -13.53
N GLU A 66 -10.69 1.75 -14.26
CA GLU A 66 -11.26 1.40 -15.56
C GLU A 66 -11.84 -0.02 -15.55
N PRO A 67 -12.90 -0.31 -16.32
CA PRO A 67 -13.48 -1.66 -16.38
C PRO A 67 -12.49 -2.73 -16.82
N SER A 68 -11.59 -2.38 -17.75
CA SER A 68 -10.51 -3.25 -18.27
C SER A 68 -9.53 -3.71 -17.19
N ASN A 69 -9.45 -2.96 -16.08
CA ASN A 69 -8.51 -3.19 -15.00
C ASN A 69 -9.08 -4.11 -13.90
N LEU A 70 -10.42 -4.24 -13.82
CA LEU A 70 -11.11 -4.97 -12.75
C LEU A 70 -10.79 -6.47 -12.68
N GLN A 71 -10.35 -7.07 -13.79
CA GLN A 71 -9.94 -8.47 -13.83
C GLN A 71 -8.75 -8.80 -12.91
N ARG A 72 -7.95 -7.79 -12.53
CA ARG A 72 -6.79 -7.96 -11.63
C ARG A 72 -6.70 -6.96 -10.47
N GLN A 73 -7.49 -5.89 -10.50
CA GLN A 73 -7.50 -4.86 -9.45
C GLN A 73 -8.69 -5.09 -8.51
N THR A 74 -8.64 -6.18 -7.74
CA THR A 74 -9.79 -6.77 -7.03
C THR A 74 -10.28 -5.99 -5.82
N ILE A 75 -9.59 -4.92 -5.40
CA ILE A 75 -10.08 -4.00 -4.38
C ILE A 75 -11.14 -3.02 -4.92
N PHE A 76 -11.22 -2.90 -6.25
CA PHE A 76 -12.19 -2.08 -6.96
C PHE A 76 -13.36 -2.92 -7.48
N THR A 77 -14.47 -2.24 -7.73
CA THR A 77 -15.70 -2.79 -8.27
C THR A 77 -16.14 -2.02 -9.50
N ALA A 78 -17.15 -2.53 -10.22
CA ALA A 78 -17.73 -1.81 -11.36
C ALA A 78 -18.28 -0.43 -10.98
N ALA A 79 -18.74 -0.26 -9.73
CA ALA A 79 -19.24 1.01 -9.22
C ALA A 79 -18.14 2.07 -9.01
N ASP A 80 -16.88 1.65 -8.94
CA ASP A 80 -15.74 2.56 -8.74
C ASP A 80 -15.22 3.14 -10.07
N THR A 81 -15.78 2.74 -11.22
CA THR A 81 -15.33 3.18 -12.55
C THR A 81 -15.29 4.71 -12.66
N GLY A 82 -14.15 5.24 -13.10
CA GLY A 82 -13.92 6.68 -13.25
C GLY A 82 -13.49 7.40 -11.97
N ILE A 83 -13.58 6.77 -10.79
CA ILE A 83 -13.04 7.32 -9.53
C ILE A 83 -11.51 7.22 -9.57
N ALA A 84 -10.80 8.16 -8.94
CA ALA A 84 -9.34 8.06 -8.83
C ALA A 84 -8.94 6.78 -8.07
N LYS A 85 -7.93 6.04 -8.55
CA LYS A 85 -7.56 4.75 -7.94
C LYS A 85 -7.21 4.92 -6.46
N VAL A 86 -6.48 5.97 -6.09
CA VAL A 86 -6.12 6.26 -4.69
C VAL A 86 -7.34 6.49 -3.79
N GLU A 87 -8.37 7.17 -4.30
CA GLU A 87 -9.60 7.45 -3.54
C GLU A 87 -10.42 6.17 -3.35
N ALA A 88 -10.61 5.39 -4.42
CA ALA A 88 -11.31 4.11 -4.37
C ALA A 88 -10.56 3.10 -3.47
N ALA A 89 -9.23 3.10 -3.51
CA ALA A 89 -8.40 2.22 -2.68
C ALA A 89 -8.50 2.61 -1.20
N ALA A 90 -8.47 3.91 -0.89
CA ALA A 90 -8.67 4.38 0.48
C ALA A 90 -10.06 4.01 1.02
N ALA A 91 -11.10 4.11 0.19
CA ALA A 91 -12.44 3.63 0.55
C ALA A 91 -12.45 2.11 0.80
N ALA A 92 -11.76 1.32 -0.02
CA ALA A 92 -11.63 -0.12 0.16
C ALA A 92 -10.94 -0.48 1.48
N VAL A 93 -9.82 0.17 1.81
CA VAL A 93 -9.13 -0.03 3.11
C VAL A 93 -10.04 0.30 4.27
N ARG A 94 -10.75 1.44 4.24
CA ARG A 94 -11.67 1.83 5.33
C ARG A 94 -12.80 0.82 5.54
N ARG A 95 -13.30 0.19 4.46
CA ARG A 95 -14.29 -0.90 4.55
C ARG A 95 -13.72 -2.15 5.23
N ILE A 96 -12.46 -2.48 4.93
CA ILE A 96 -11.77 -3.65 5.48
C ILE A 96 -11.41 -3.43 6.96
N ASN A 97 -10.78 -2.29 7.25
CA ASN A 97 -10.22 -1.99 8.55
C ASN A 97 -10.24 -0.47 8.83
N PRO A 98 -11.18 0.01 9.68
CA PRO A 98 -11.30 1.45 9.98
C PRO A 98 -10.19 1.98 10.89
N HIS A 99 -9.32 1.12 11.43
CA HIS A 99 -8.21 1.54 12.30
C HIS A 99 -6.96 2.00 11.51
N VAL A 100 -6.92 1.77 10.20
CA VAL A 100 -5.79 2.14 9.33
C VAL A 100 -5.97 3.56 8.83
N ALA A 101 -4.98 4.42 9.08
CA ALA A 101 -4.94 5.74 8.46
C ALA A 101 -4.56 5.60 6.99
N VAL A 102 -5.31 6.25 6.10
CA VAL A 102 -5.00 6.24 4.67
C VAL A 102 -4.86 7.66 4.15
N GLU A 103 -3.71 7.91 3.55
CA GLU A 103 -3.37 9.13 2.82
C GLU A 103 -3.23 8.83 1.34
N THR A 104 -3.63 9.78 0.51
CA THR A 104 -3.72 9.60 -0.94
C THR A 104 -3.03 10.74 -1.65
N HIS A 105 -2.11 10.41 -2.56
CA HIS A 105 -1.52 11.36 -3.49
C HIS A 105 -1.87 10.97 -4.92
N ARG A 106 -2.73 11.77 -5.55
CA ARG A 106 -3.09 11.58 -6.94
C ARG A 106 -2.11 12.30 -7.86
N VAL A 107 -0.90 11.77 -7.95
CA VAL A 107 0.21 12.35 -8.70
C VAL A 107 1.02 11.25 -9.36
N ARG A 108 1.66 11.58 -10.49
CA ARG A 108 2.69 10.73 -11.07
C ARG A 108 3.99 10.97 -10.32
N VAL A 109 4.66 9.89 -9.93
CA VAL A 109 5.96 9.98 -9.25
C VAL A 109 7.04 10.33 -10.26
N ASP A 110 7.87 11.31 -9.91
CA ASP A 110 9.05 11.69 -10.66
C ASP A 110 10.15 12.23 -9.73
N ALA A 111 11.30 12.57 -10.31
CA ALA A 111 12.47 13.03 -9.55
C ALA A 111 12.23 14.34 -8.78
N THR A 112 11.20 15.12 -9.13
CA THR A 112 10.88 16.39 -8.47
C THR A 112 10.04 16.21 -7.21
N ASN A 113 9.30 15.10 -7.08
CA ASN A 113 8.37 14.89 -5.98
C ASN A 113 8.67 13.65 -5.12
N VAL A 114 9.42 12.66 -5.63
CA VAL A 114 9.60 11.37 -4.96
C VAL A 114 10.19 11.49 -3.55
N ALA A 115 11.14 12.39 -3.34
CA ALA A 115 11.78 12.56 -2.03
C ALA A 115 10.78 13.01 -0.95
N GLY A 116 9.84 13.90 -1.31
CA GLY A 116 8.79 14.35 -0.40
C GLY A 116 7.75 13.26 -0.15
N LEU A 117 7.40 12.50 -1.19
CA LEU A 117 6.40 11.42 -1.10
C LEU A 117 6.87 10.23 -0.25
N LEU A 118 8.18 10.02 -0.12
CA LEU A 118 8.76 8.91 0.65
C LEU A 118 9.23 9.34 2.06
N ALA A 119 9.11 10.61 2.44
CA ALA A 119 9.79 11.17 3.61
C ALA A 119 9.43 10.47 4.95
N ASP A 120 8.18 10.03 5.10
CA ASP A 120 7.67 9.39 6.31
C ASP A 120 7.65 7.85 6.24
N ALA A 121 8.19 7.26 5.17
CA ALA A 121 8.04 5.83 4.92
C ALA A 121 8.99 5.00 5.77
N ASP A 122 8.45 4.01 6.49
CA ASP A 122 9.28 2.95 7.08
C ASP A 122 9.65 1.90 6.03
N VAL A 123 8.75 1.67 5.06
CA VAL A 123 8.94 0.76 3.92
C VAL A 123 8.22 1.33 2.70
N VAL A 124 8.83 1.17 1.53
CA VAL A 124 8.20 1.47 0.24
C VAL A 124 7.88 0.19 -0.49
N LEU A 125 6.66 0.09 -1.03
CA LEU A 125 6.27 -0.93 -1.98
C LEU A 125 6.10 -0.30 -3.36
N ASP A 126 6.82 -0.83 -4.33
CA ASP A 126 6.73 -0.44 -5.73
C ASP A 126 5.95 -1.49 -6.52
N GLY A 127 4.74 -1.12 -6.93
CA GLY A 127 3.87 -1.88 -7.81
C GLY A 127 3.63 -1.19 -9.15
N CYS A 128 4.49 -0.24 -9.55
CA CYS A 128 4.34 0.47 -10.80
C CYS A 128 4.73 -0.40 -12.01
N ASP A 129 4.10 -0.13 -13.15
CA ASP A 129 4.26 -0.87 -14.39
C ASP A 129 5.17 -0.16 -15.42
N ASN A 130 5.82 0.94 -15.03
CA ASN A 130 6.73 1.69 -15.90
C ASN A 130 8.13 1.83 -15.30
N PHE A 131 9.14 1.70 -16.16
CA PHE A 131 10.54 1.72 -15.74
C PHE A 131 10.98 3.05 -15.13
N ALA A 132 10.52 4.18 -15.67
CA ALA A 132 10.94 5.50 -15.20
C ALA A 132 10.56 5.72 -13.72
N THR A 133 9.33 5.36 -13.34
CA THR A 133 8.87 5.44 -11.95
C THR A 133 9.64 4.48 -11.06
N ARG A 134 9.84 3.22 -11.51
CA ARG A 134 10.59 2.20 -10.77
C ARG A 134 12.01 2.65 -10.42
N PHE A 135 12.76 3.16 -11.40
CA PHE A 135 14.11 3.67 -11.17
C PHE A 135 14.11 4.89 -10.24
N CYS A 136 13.17 5.81 -10.45
CA CYS A 136 13.03 6.99 -9.59
C CYS A 136 12.76 6.63 -8.12
N VAL A 137 11.85 5.68 -7.87
CA VAL A 137 11.53 5.18 -6.52
C VAL A 137 12.73 4.43 -5.92
N ALA A 138 13.41 3.59 -6.71
CA ALA A 138 14.59 2.86 -6.25
C ALA A 138 15.74 3.78 -5.83
N ASP A 139 16.05 4.79 -6.64
CA ASP A 139 17.10 5.77 -6.33
C ASP A 139 16.75 6.57 -5.07
N ALA A 140 15.50 7.04 -4.98
CA ALA A 140 15.04 7.80 -3.82
C ALA A 140 15.07 6.97 -2.52
N ALA A 141 14.56 5.73 -2.56
CA ALA A 141 14.61 4.82 -1.41
C ALA A 141 16.05 4.49 -1.01
N HIS A 142 16.95 4.28 -1.98
CA HIS A 142 18.37 4.04 -1.72
C HIS A 142 19.06 5.22 -1.03
N VAL A 143 18.78 6.45 -1.48
CA VAL A 143 19.30 7.68 -0.87
C VAL A 143 18.75 7.87 0.54
N ALA A 144 17.44 7.67 0.72
CA ALA A 144 16.77 7.82 2.02
C ALA A 144 17.03 6.65 2.99
N LYS A 145 17.68 5.57 2.54
CA LYS A 145 17.91 4.33 3.31
C LYS A 145 16.62 3.67 3.79
N ILE A 146 15.58 3.76 2.96
CA ILE A 146 14.29 3.14 3.22
C ILE A 146 14.25 1.79 2.48
N PRO A 147 13.88 0.69 3.15
CA PRO A 147 13.65 -0.59 2.49
C PRO A 147 12.63 -0.48 1.34
N LEU A 148 13.00 -1.03 0.19
CA LEU A 148 12.15 -1.12 -0.98
C LEU A 148 11.78 -2.57 -1.27
N VAL A 149 10.48 -2.83 -1.40
CA VAL A 149 9.92 -4.08 -1.93
C VAL A 149 9.35 -3.77 -3.32
N SER A 150 10.03 -4.20 -4.38
CA SER A 150 9.62 -3.90 -5.76
C SER A 150 9.17 -5.18 -6.45
N ALA A 151 8.00 -5.15 -7.09
CA ALA A 151 7.49 -6.30 -7.83
C ALA A 151 7.25 -5.93 -9.29
N ALA A 152 7.36 -6.89 -10.20
CA ALA A 152 7.01 -6.74 -11.60
C ALA A 152 6.20 -7.95 -12.07
N VAL A 153 5.31 -7.72 -13.04
CA VAL A 153 4.59 -8.78 -13.72
C VAL A 153 4.65 -8.53 -15.22
N GLY A 154 5.03 -9.56 -15.97
CA GLY A 154 5.05 -9.53 -17.43
C GLY A 154 4.41 -10.82 -17.96
N GLN A 155 3.36 -10.69 -18.78
CA GLN A 155 2.60 -11.83 -19.34
C GLN A 155 2.31 -12.94 -18.30
N PHE A 156 3.12 -14.01 -18.29
CA PHE A 156 2.98 -15.20 -17.45
C PHE A 156 4.02 -15.30 -16.32
N GLU A 157 4.87 -14.29 -16.16
CA GLU A 157 5.96 -14.26 -15.18
C GLU A 157 5.79 -13.12 -14.18
N GLY A 158 6.25 -13.36 -12.95
CA GLY A 158 6.29 -12.38 -11.88
C GLY A 158 7.66 -12.38 -11.20
N GLN A 159 8.06 -11.21 -10.71
CA GLN A 159 9.31 -11.00 -9.97
C GLN A 159 9.02 -10.16 -8.73
N LEU A 160 9.76 -10.42 -7.66
CA LEU A 160 9.73 -9.71 -6.38
C LEU A 160 11.16 -9.60 -5.82
#